data_AF-A0A0J1BBV3-F1
#
_entry.id   AF-A0A0J1BBV3-F1
#
_cell.length_a   1.000
_cell.length_b   1.000
_cell.length_c   1.000
_cell.angle_alpha   90.00
_cell.angle_beta   90.00
_cell.angle_gamma   90.00
#
_symmetry.space_group_name_H-M   'P 1'
#
loop_
_entity.id
_entity.type
_entity.pdbx_description
1 polymer ?
#
loop_
_entity_poly.entity_id
_entity_poly.type
_entity_poly.pdbx_seq_one_letter_code
_entity_poly.pdbx_strand_id
1 'polypeptide(L)'
;MFSLVSNQLSDSKMTTMNEILTAAKALPSEERARLIEALWDGISPADWVPPDSQWIAEANRRSDAYDSGETSGAPWGEVRERARRQAGLDG
;
A
#
# COMPACT_ATOMS: atom_id res chain seq x y z
N MET A 1 47.49 28.18 -3.90
CA MET A 1 46.86 28.32 -2.57
C MET A 1 45.35 28.43 -2.80
N PHE A 2 44.60 27.40 -2.36
CA PHE A 2 43.13 27.19 -2.46
C PHE A 2 42.52 27.07 -3.88
N SER A 3 41.63 26.14 -4.24
CA SER A 3 40.88 25.13 -3.49
C SER A 3 40.58 23.93 -4.41
N LEU A 4 40.84 22.72 -3.90
CA LEU A 4 40.21 21.48 -4.33
C LEU A 4 38.73 21.46 -3.87
N VAL A 5 37.98 20.50 -4.41
CA VAL A 5 36.76 19.88 -3.85
C VAL A 5 35.40 20.45 -4.30
N SER A 6 34.69 19.57 -5.00
CA SER A 6 33.23 19.44 -5.12
C SER A 6 32.47 20.32 -6.11
N ASN A 7 32.61 19.99 -7.39
CA ASN A 7 31.46 20.07 -8.30
C ASN A 7 30.83 18.67 -8.48
N GLN A 8 30.40 18.09 -7.35
CA GLN A 8 29.77 16.76 -7.27
C GLN A 8 28.27 16.87 -6.90
N LEU A 9 27.61 17.98 -7.25
CA LEU A 9 26.20 18.21 -6.90
C LEU A 9 25.28 18.48 -8.10
N SER A 10 25.76 18.33 -9.34
CA SER A 10 24.96 18.65 -10.54
C SER A 10 24.35 17.48 -11.30
N ASP A 11 24.38 16.26 -10.77
CA ASP A 11 23.79 15.09 -11.44
C ASP A 11 22.95 14.24 -10.48
N SER A 12 21.98 14.86 -9.79
CA SER A 12 20.83 14.09 -9.31
C SER A 12 20.03 13.68 -10.54
N LYS A 13 20.45 12.57 -11.16
CA LYS A 13 19.78 11.93 -12.29
C LYS A 13 18.28 11.85 -11.97
N MET A 14 17.46 12.67 -12.63
CA MET A 14 16.01 12.60 -12.47
C MET A 14 15.59 11.19 -12.88
N THR A 15 15.27 10.37 -11.90
CA THR A 15 14.85 8.99 -12.17
C THR A 15 13.43 9.08 -12.72
N THR A 16 13.24 8.63 -13.95
CA THR A 16 11.92 8.60 -14.57
C THR A 16 11.01 7.64 -13.81
N MET A 17 9.70 7.86 -13.89
CA MET A 17 8.72 6.96 -13.26
C MET A 17 8.93 5.49 -13.65
N ASN A 18 9.31 5.24 -14.91
CA ASN A 18 9.56 3.89 -15.42
C ASN A 18 10.83 3.26 -14.83
N GLU A 19 11.89 4.05 -14.60
CA GLU A 19 13.10 3.58 -13.91
C GLU A 19 12.80 3.25 -12.44
N ILE A 20 12.01 4.08 -11.75
CA ILE A 20 11.57 3.80 -10.36
C ILE A 20 10.74 2.52 -10.31
N LEU A 21 9.77 2.36 -11.20
CA LEU A 21 8.92 1.16 -11.26
C LEU A 21 9.74 -0.10 -11.57
N THR A 22 10.73 0.01 -12.46
CA THR A 22 11.63 -1.11 -12.80
C THR A 22 12.45 -1.52 -11.58
N ALA A 23 13.03 -0.54 -10.87
CA ALA A 23 13.79 -0.80 -9.64
C ALA A 23 12.91 -1.42 -8.54
N ALA A 24 11.71 -0.88 -8.31
CA ALA A 24 10.76 -1.40 -7.31
C ALA A 24 10.31 -2.84 -7.60
N LYS A 25 10.16 -3.21 -8.89
CA LYS A 25 9.82 -4.58 -9.30
C LYS A 25 10.96 -5.58 -9.08
N ALA A 26 12.22 -5.12 -9.10
CA ALA A 26 13.38 -5.96 -8.86
C ALA A 26 13.62 -6.28 -7.38
N LEU A 27 12.96 -5.56 -6.46
CA LEU A 27 13.06 -5.82 -5.02
C LEU A 27 12.44 -7.17 -4.64
N PRO A 28 12.99 -7.86 -3.62
CA PRO A 28 12.31 -8.97 -2.95
C PRO A 28 10.90 -8.58 -2.51
N SER A 29 9.97 -9.54 -2.48
CA SER A 29 8.56 -9.26 -2.15
C SER A 29 8.35 -8.54 -0.82
N GLU A 30 9.16 -8.85 0.19
CA GLU A 30 9.12 -8.20 1.50
C GLU A 30 9.56 -6.73 1.44
N GLU A 31 10.64 -6.44 0.71
CA GLU A 31 11.12 -5.07 0.50
C GLU A 31 10.15 -4.25 -0.34
N ARG A 32 9.52 -4.88 -1.34
CA ARG A 32 8.48 -4.23 -2.14
C ARG A 32 7.27 -3.86 -1.28
N ALA A 33 6.85 -4.72 -0.36
CA ALA A 33 5.77 -4.41 0.56
C ALA A 33 6.10 -3.22 1.47
N ARG A 34 7.30 -3.21 2.06
CA ARG A 34 7.80 -2.06 2.85
C ARG A 34 7.87 -0.77 2.04
N LEU A 35 8.31 -0.84 0.78
CA LEU A 35 8.36 0.33 -0.10
C LEU A 35 6.96 0.89 -0.38
N ILE A 36 5.97 0.02 -0.64
CA ILE A 36 4.59 0.44 -0.87
C ILE A 36 4.04 1.16 0.38
N GLU A 37 4.26 0.60 1.57
CA GLU A 37 3.86 1.23 2.84
C GLU A 37 4.50 2.60 3.02
N ALA A 38 5.83 2.70 2.86
CA ALA A 38 6.54 3.96 3.00
C ALA A 38 6.12 5.03 1.99
N LEU A 39 5.80 4.64 0.75
CA LEU A 39 5.27 5.56 -0.26
C LEU A 39 3.85 6.00 0.07
N TRP A 40 3.01 5.08 0.57
CA TRP A 40 1.63 5.36 0.93
C TRP A 40 1.52 6.31 2.13
N ASP A 41 2.34 6.12 3.15
CA ASP A 41 2.38 6.98 4.36
C ASP A 41 2.75 8.43 4.04
N GLY A 42 3.41 8.69 2.91
CA GLY A 42 3.75 10.03 2.45
C GLY A 42 2.61 10.78 1.76
N ILE A 43 1.48 10.13 1.49
CA ILE A 43 0.35 10.73 0.76
C ILE A 43 -0.67 11.28 1.75
N SER A 44 -0.89 12.60 1.70
CA SER A 44 -1.93 13.26 2.51
C SER A 44 -3.32 12.70 2.18
N PRO A 45 -4.21 12.51 3.17
CA PRO A 45 -5.61 12.15 2.92
C PRO A 45 -6.35 13.10 1.98
N ALA A 46 -5.91 14.36 1.89
CA ALA A 46 -6.48 15.33 0.95
C ALA A 46 -6.16 15.03 -0.52
N ASP A 47 -5.08 14.28 -0.78
CA ASP A 47 -4.63 13.91 -2.12
C ASP A 47 -5.12 12.51 -2.53
N TRP A 48 -5.90 11.84 -1.67
CA TRP A 48 -6.46 10.54 -2.00
C TRP A 48 -7.49 10.69 -3.12
N VAL A 49 -7.38 9.81 -4.12
CA VAL A 49 -8.42 9.67 -5.13
C VAL A 49 -9.64 9.07 -4.42
N PRO A 50 -10.80 9.77 -4.39
CA PRO A 50 -11.98 9.24 -3.76
C PRO A 50 -12.45 7.97 -4.48
N PRO A 51 -12.95 6.94 -3.76
CA PRO A 51 -13.51 5.76 -4.39
C PRO A 51 -14.71 6.11 -5.27
N ASP A 52 -15.01 5.27 -6.25
CA ASP A 52 -16.22 5.43 -7.06
C ASP A 52 -17.47 5.43 -6.18
N SER A 53 -18.50 6.18 -6.59
CA SER A 53 -19.75 6.33 -5.83
C SER A 53 -20.42 4.98 -5.53
N GLN A 54 -20.27 3.99 -6.40
CA GLN A 54 -20.77 2.63 -6.19
C GLN A 54 -20.07 1.92 -5.03
N TRP A 55 -18.76 2.13 -4.86
CA TRP A 55 -18.00 1.57 -3.74
C TRP A 55 -18.33 2.28 -2.43
N ILE A 56 -18.54 3.60 -2.46
CA ILE A 56 -19.02 4.35 -1.29
C ILE A 56 -20.39 3.84 -0.86
N ALA A 57 -21.31 3.66 -1.80
CA ALA A 57 -22.65 3.13 -1.51
C ALA A 57 -22.60 1.72 -0.91
N GLU A 58 -21.76 0.84 -1.44
CA GLU A 58 -21.60 -0.51 -0.90
C GLU A 58 -20.93 -0.51 0.49
N ALA A 59 -19.93 0.34 0.71
CA ALA A 59 -19.28 0.48 2.02
C ALA A 59 -20.28 0.94 3.09
N ASN A 60 -21.13 1.93 2.77
CA ASN A 60 -22.18 2.40 3.67
C ASN A 60 -23.21 1.30 3.94
N ARG A 61 -23.72 0.63 2.90
CA ARG A 61 -24.69 -0.47 3.05
C ARG A 61 -24.17 -1.58 3.97
N ARG A 62 -22.91 -1.97 3.84
CA ARG A 62 -22.30 -3.01 4.69
C ARG A 62 -22.08 -2.55 6.13
N SER A 63 -21.75 -1.26 6.31
CA SER A 63 -21.61 -0.67 7.64
C SER A 63 -22.97 -0.64 8.34
N ASP A 64 -24.03 -0.19 7.65
CA ASP A 64 -25.40 -0.17 8.18
C ASP A 64 -25.90 -1.58 8.55
N ALA A 65 -25.63 -2.58 7.70
CA ALA A 65 -25.97 -3.97 7.99
C ALA A 65 -25.22 -4.52 9.23
N TYR A 66 -23.97 -4.10 9.44
CA TYR A 66 -23.21 -4.47 10.63
C TYR A 66 -23.75 -3.78 11.88
N ASP A 67 -23.96 -2.47 11.81
CA ASP A 67 -24.41 -1.64 12.94
C ASP A 67 -25.84 -1.99 13.39
N SER A 68 -26.70 -2.40 12.44
CA SER A 68 -28.05 -2.89 12.73
C SER A 68 -28.10 -4.35 13.23
N GLY A 69 -26.98 -5.07 13.18
CA GLY A 69 -26.90 -6.48 13.54
C GLY A 69 -27.45 -7.45 12.49
N GLU A 70 -27.82 -6.96 11.29
CA GLU A 70 -28.18 -7.81 10.15
C GLU A 70 -27.00 -8.68 9.69
N THR A 71 -25.77 -8.17 9.83
CA THR A 71 -24.52 -8.88 9.56
C THR A 71 -23.60 -8.84 10.78
N SER A 72 -22.98 -9.98 11.12
CA SER A 72 -21.96 -10.05 12.17
C SER A 72 -20.55 -10.19 11.60
N GLY A 73 -19.58 -9.59 12.27
CA GLY A 73 -18.16 -9.80 12.01
C GLY A 73 -17.65 -11.08 12.65
N ALA A 74 -16.43 -11.47 12.27
CA ALA A 74 -15.67 -12.52 12.95
C ALA A 74 -14.28 -11.96 13.33
N PRO A 75 -13.67 -12.45 14.42
CA PRO A 75 -12.30 -12.06 14.77
C PRO A 75 -11.34 -12.30 13.60
N TRP A 76 -10.45 -11.33 13.33
CA TRP A 76 -9.54 -11.41 12.19
C TRP A 76 -8.66 -12.67 12.20
N GLY A 77 -8.20 -13.09 13.39
CA GLY A 77 -7.45 -14.34 13.54
C GLY A 77 -8.19 -15.55 12.97
N GLU A 78 -9.48 -15.69 13.28
CA GLU A 78 -10.30 -16.79 12.76
C GLU A 78 -10.49 -16.71 11.25
N VAL A 79 -10.72 -15.51 10.72
CA VAL A 79 -10.87 -15.28 9.28
C VAL A 79 -9.59 -15.64 8.53
N ARG A 80 -8.43 -15.22 9.04
CA ARG A 80 -7.11 -15.52 8.46
C ARG A 80 -6.81 -17.01 8.46
N GLU A 81 -7.03 -17.69 9.58
CA GLU A 81 -6.81 -19.15 9.69
C GLU A 81 -7.75 -19.93 8.77
N ARG A 82 -9.01 -19.51 8.65
CA ARG A 82 -9.95 -20.10 7.69
C ARG A 82 -9.47 -19.93 6.24
N ALA A 83 -8.99 -18.75 5.87
CA ALA A 83 -8.48 -18.48 4.53
C ALA A 83 -7.22 -19.31 4.21
N ARG A 84 -6.31 -19.45 5.18
CA ARG A 84 -5.11 -20.29 5.03
C ARG A 84 -5.43 -21.76 4.82
N ARG A 85 -6.34 -22.33 5.64
CA ARG A 85 -6.81 -23.70 5.46
C ARG A 85 -7.43 -23.93 4.09
N GLN A 86 -8.26 -23.00 3.62
CA GLN A 86 -8.85 -23.10 2.27
C GLN A 86 -7.81 -23.04 1.14
N ALA A 87 -6.69 -22.34 1.35
CA ALA A 87 -5.60 -22.24 0.41
C ALA A 87 -4.54 -23.36 0.55
N GLY A 88 -4.68 -24.28 1.52
CA GLY A 88 -3.68 -25.30 1.84
C GLY A 88 -2.38 -24.75 2.43
N LEU A 89 -2.47 -23.62 3.16
CA LEU A 89 -1.36 -22.89 3.78
C LEU A 89 -1.40 -23.00 5.32
N ASP A 90 -1.96 -24.08 5.84
CA ASP A 90 -2.19 -24.37 7.26
C ASP A 90 -1.15 -25.29 7.91
N GLY A 91 -0.10 -25.65 7.16
CA GLY A 91 1.07 -26.41 7.63
C GLY A 91 2.23 -25.54 8.08
#